data_AF-A0A7S3BNH9-F1
#
_entry.id   AF-A0A7S3BNH9-F1
#
_cell.length_a   1.000
_cell.length_b   1.000
_cell.length_c   1.000
_cell.angle_alpha   90.00
_cell.angle_beta   90.00
_cell.angle_gamma   90.00
#
_symmetry.space_group_name_H-M   'P 1'
#
loop_
_entity.id
_entity.type
_entity.pdbx_description
1 polymer ?
#
loop_
_entity_poly.entity_id
_entity_poly.type
_entity_poly.pdbx_seq_one_letter_code
_entity_poly.pdbx_strand_id
1 'polypeptide(L)'
;QGVALPLPLGPLDETLHTLAPGRALVGLLRHPVQRLLSAFHHGMHAPGMPRERHARLRQQCRGDAACFARFPGVAGCQAKMLLGHACGEDVPLPGDSIQQAVQRLREWFAFVGVAECFTASVCAFHRQLGGAPAEVERQHVRQGVRRVQPVA
;
A
#
# COMPACT_ATOMS: atom_id res chain seq x y z
N GLN A 1 -1.70 -39.98 21.29
CA GLN A 1 -2.49 -38.78 21.63
C GLN A 1 -1.57 -37.87 22.43
N GLY A 2 -1.25 -36.70 21.92
CA GLY A 2 -0.35 -35.75 22.58
C GLY A 2 -0.53 -34.39 21.92
N VAL A 3 -1.52 -33.64 22.40
CA VAL A 3 -1.74 -32.25 21.96
C VAL A 3 -0.79 -31.40 22.78
N ALA A 4 0.23 -30.83 22.12
CA ALA A 4 1.07 -29.81 22.71
C ALA A 4 0.21 -28.59 23.05
N LEU A 5 0.25 -28.18 24.32
CA LEU A 5 -0.34 -26.93 24.81
C LEU A 5 0.23 -25.74 24.03
N PRO A 6 -0.57 -24.70 23.75
CA PRO A 6 -0.05 -23.47 23.16
C PRO A 6 0.92 -22.81 24.15
N LEU A 7 2.11 -22.47 23.66
CA LEU A 7 3.08 -21.67 24.39
C LEU A 7 2.42 -20.39 24.89
N PRO A 8 2.71 -19.93 26.12
CA PRO A 8 2.14 -18.71 26.65
C PRO A 8 2.49 -17.56 25.72
N LEU A 9 1.47 -16.82 25.29
CA LEU A 9 1.63 -15.49 24.72
C LEU A 9 2.25 -14.64 25.82
N GLY A 10 3.57 -14.52 25.80
CA GLY A 10 4.26 -13.51 26.60
C GLY A 10 3.65 -12.14 26.32
N PRO A 11 3.71 -11.20 27.28
CA PRO A 11 3.31 -9.82 27.01
C PRO A 11 4.03 -9.37 25.74
N LEU A 12 3.28 -8.78 24.81
CA LEU A 12 3.84 -8.09 23.66
C LEU A 12 4.97 -7.20 24.21
N ASP A 13 6.19 -7.57 23.85
CA ASP A 13 7.43 -6.99 24.32
C ASP A 13 7.33 -5.45 24.34
N GLU A 14 7.80 -4.84 25.42
CA GLU A 14 7.76 -3.38 25.67
C GLU A 14 8.55 -2.55 24.63
N THR A 15 9.04 -3.17 23.55
CA THR A 15 9.74 -2.56 22.43
C THR A 15 8.87 -1.67 21.53
N LEU A 16 7.53 -1.75 21.63
CA LEU A 16 6.65 -0.74 21.01
C LEU A 16 6.76 0.65 21.68
N HIS A 17 7.38 0.75 22.86
CA HIS A 17 7.58 2.01 23.59
C HIS A 17 8.79 2.84 23.14
N THR A 18 9.51 2.43 22.09
CA THR A 18 10.66 3.19 21.56
C THR A 18 10.44 3.75 20.15
N LEU A 19 9.19 3.92 19.72
CA LEU A 19 8.92 4.80 18.58
C LEU A 19 9.05 6.25 19.05
N ALA A 20 9.90 7.03 18.36
CA ALA A 20 10.01 8.46 18.62
C ALA A 20 8.60 9.08 18.64
N PRO A 21 8.26 9.94 19.63
CA PRO A 21 6.95 10.56 19.70
C PRO A 21 6.54 11.14 18.35
N GLY A 22 5.41 10.68 17.79
CA GLY A 22 4.91 11.12 16.49
C GLY A 22 5.08 10.14 15.31
N ARG A 23 5.86 9.05 15.45
CA ARG A 23 6.01 8.03 14.39
C ARG A 23 5.22 6.76 14.70
N ALA A 24 3.92 6.75 14.37
CA ALA A 24 3.03 5.64 14.69
C ALA A 24 2.50 4.88 13.46
N LEU A 25 2.77 5.37 12.25
CA LEU A 25 2.22 4.78 11.04
C LEU A 25 3.14 3.72 10.45
N VAL A 26 2.57 2.67 9.88
CA VAL A 26 3.29 1.66 9.11
C VAL A 26 2.54 1.39 7.81
N GLY A 27 3.28 1.10 6.73
CA GLY A 27 2.64 0.84 5.45
C GLY A 27 3.56 0.25 4.40
N LEU A 28 2.96 -0.16 3.30
CA LEU A 28 3.65 -0.59 2.09
C LEU A 28 3.25 0.30 0.93
N LEU A 29 4.24 0.76 0.18
CA LEU A 29 4.04 1.42 -1.11
C LEU A 29 4.26 0.42 -2.25
N ARG A 30 3.66 0.68 -3.40
CA ARG A 30 3.80 -0.13 -4.61
C ARG A 30 4.18 0.74 -5.79
N HIS A 31 4.89 0.19 -6.77
CA HIS A 31 5.16 0.89 -8.02
C HIS A 31 3.84 1.42 -8.63
N PRO A 32 3.74 2.73 -8.98
CA PRO A 32 2.46 3.35 -9.35
C PRO A 32 1.73 2.63 -10.49
N VAL A 33 2.46 2.20 -11.53
CA VAL A 33 1.88 1.43 -12.65
C VAL A 33 1.31 0.09 -12.18
N GLN A 34 2.04 -0.64 -11.32
CA GLN A 34 1.60 -1.94 -10.80
C GLN A 34 0.38 -1.78 -9.88
N ARG A 35 0.36 -0.70 -9.09
CA ARG A 35 -0.79 -0.35 -8.25
C ARG A 35 -2.04 -0.05 -9.07
N LEU A 36 -1.90 0.67 -10.19
CA LEU A 36 -2.99 0.98 -11.11
C LEU A 36 -3.50 -0.27 -11.83
N LEU A 37 -2.61 -1.10 -12.39
CA LEU A 37 -2.98 -2.36 -13.03
C LEU A 37 -3.70 -3.29 -12.04
N SER A 38 -3.19 -3.41 -10.81
CA SER A 38 -3.83 -4.20 -9.78
C SER A 38 -5.23 -3.67 -9.42
N ALA A 39 -5.44 -2.35 -9.41
CA ALA A 39 -6.75 -1.77 -9.16
C ALA A 39 -7.70 -1.99 -10.33
N PHE A 40 -7.21 -1.84 -11.56
CA PHE A 40 -7.96 -2.07 -12.79
C PHE A 40 -8.51 -3.50 -12.86
N HIS A 41 -7.64 -4.51 -12.69
CA HIS A 41 -8.04 -5.91 -12.70
C HIS A 41 -8.89 -6.33 -11.48
N HIS A 42 -8.91 -5.51 -10.43
CA HIS A 42 -9.73 -5.75 -9.24
C HIS A 42 -10.97 -4.85 -9.23
N GLY A 43 -11.73 -4.86 -10.32
CA GLY A 43 -13.00 -4.14 -10.43
C GLY A 43 -12.86 -2.62 -10.55
N MET A 44 -11.73 -2.14 -11.09
CA MET A 44 -11.42 -0.70 -11.19
C MET A 44 -11.55 0.00 -9.83
N HIS A 45 -10.94 -0.57 -8.80
CA HIS A 45 -11.06 -0.13 -7.41
C HIS A 45 -10.58 1.31 -7.20
N ALA A 46 -11.51 2.20 -6.80
CA ALA A 46 -11.26 3.62 -6.55
C ALA A 46 -11.98 4.12 -5.28
N PRO A 47 -11.49 3.78 -4.06
CA PRO A 47 -12.10 4.18 -2.79
C PRO A 47 -12.32 5.68 -2.69
N GLY A 48 -13.49 6.10 -2.18
CA GLY A 48 -13.87 7.52 -2.07
C GLY A 48 -14.43 8.13 -3.35
N MET A 49 -14.45 7.40 -4.47
CA MET A 49 -15.19 7.83 -5.65
C MET A 49 -16.70 7.59 -5.44
N PRO A 50 -17.59 8.58 -5.70
CA PRO A 50 -19.03 8.40 -5.61
C PRO A 50 -19.52 7.26 -6.51
N ARG A 51 -20.53 6.51 -6.05
CA ARG A 51 -21.03 5.29 -6.73
C ARG A 51 -21.38 5.52 -8.20
N GLU A 52 -22.10 6.61 -8.51
CA GLU A 52 -22.48 6.95 -9.88
C GLU A 52 -21.26 7.22 -10.77
N ARG A 53 -20.27 7.94 -10.23
CA ARG A 53 -19.03 8.22 -10.94
C ARG A 53 -18.20 6.95 -11.15
N HIS A 54 -18.18 6.06 -10.16
CA HIS A 54 -17.54 4.75 -10.27
C HIS A 54 -18.23 3.87 -11.33
N ALA A 55 -19.56 3.89 -11.40
CA ALA A 55 -20.30 3.22 -12.47
C ALA A 55 -19.94 3.77 -13.85
N ARG A 56 -19.86 5.09 -14.02
CA ARG A 56 -19.39 5.74 -15.26
C ARG A 56 -17.96 5.33 -15.62
N LEU A 57 -17.04 5.35 -14.66
CA LEU A 57 -15.68 4.87 -14.85
C LEU A 57 -15.66 3.43 -15.39
N ARG A 58 -16.44 2.53 -14.77
CA ARG A 58 -16.50 1.13 -15.15
C ARG A 58 -17.10 0.91 -16.53
N GLN A 59 -18.07 1.73 -16.93
CA GLN A 59 -18.67 1.69 -18.25
C GLN A 59 -17.72 2.23 -19.32
N GLN A 60 -17.12 3.40 -19.06
CA GLN A 60 -16.28 4.12 -20.04
C GLN A 60 -14.92 3.45 -20.26
N CYS A 61 -14.27 2.97 -19.20
CA CYS A 61 -12.92 2.42 -19.27
C CYS A 61 -12.87 0.89 -19.26
N ARG A 62 -14.00 0.22 -19.59
CA ARG A 62 -14.07 -1.25 -19.60
C ARG A 62 -13.03 -1.83 -20.56
N GLY A 63 -12.10 -2.64 -20.05
CA GLY A 63 -11.07 -3.27 -20.87
C GLY A 63 -9.92 -2.34 -21.28
N ASP A 64 -9.94 -1.07 -20.88
CA ASP A 64 -8.90 -0.07 -21.19
C ASP A 64 -8.25 0.45 -19.91
N ALA A 65 -7.09 -0.13 -19.56
CA ALA A 65 -6.30 0.28 -18.40
C ALA A 65 -5.75 1.70 -18.54
N ALA A 66 -5.50 2.17 -19.76
CA ALA A 66 -4.99 3.51 -20.02
C ALA A 66 -6.09 4.57 -19.83
N CYS A 67 -7.33 4.28 -20.24
CA CYS A 67 -8.51 5.06 -19.87
C CYS A 67 -8.66 5.13 -18.34
N PHE A 68 -8.60 3.99 -17.64
CA PHE A 68 -8.71 3.96 -16.18
C PHE A 68 -7.64 4.82 -15.51
N ALA A 69 -6.37 4.72 -15.95
CA ALA A 69 -5.26 5.49 -15.37
C ALA A 69 -5.42 7.01 -15.54
N ARG A 70 -6.08 7.47 -16.61
CA ARG A 70 -6.33 8.89 -16.90
C ARG A 70 -7.67 9.40 -16.36
N PHE A 71 -8.55 8.53 -15.89
CA PHE A 71 -9.85 8.95 -15.39
C PHE A 71 -9.70 9.86 -14.17
N PRO A 72 -10.39 11.01 -14.12
CA PRO A 72 -10.15 11.96 -13.04
C PRO A 72 -10.55 11.37 -11.69
N GLY A 73 -9.69 11.55 -10.69
CA GLY A 73 -9.74 10.86 -9.40
C GLY A 73 -8.92 9.57 -9.30
N VAL A 74 -8.43 8.96 -10.38
CA VAL A 74 -7.65 7.71 -10.28
C VAL A 74 -6.15 7.96 -10.05
N ALA A 75 -5.58 8.94 -10.73
CA ALA A 75 -4.16 9.27 -10.62
C ALA A 75 -3.78 9.73 -9.19
N GLY A 76 -2.53 9.50 -8.81
CA GLY A 76 -1.98 9.99 -7.54
C GLY A 76 -2.50 9.30 -6.26
N CYS A 77 -3.23 8.18 -6.37
CA CYS A 77 -3.85 7.47 -5.25
C CYS A 77 -2.99 7.36 -3.97
N GLN A 78 -1.72 6.89 -4.08
CA GLN A 78 -0.85 6.73 -2.90
C GLN A 78 -0.44 8.08 -2.29
N ALA A 79 -0.17 9.10 -3.12
CA ALA A 79 0.14 10.44 -2.64
C ALA A 79 -1.08 11.08 -1.95
N LYS A 80 -2.26 10.94 -2.54
CA LYS A 80 -3.54 11.37 -1.94
C LYS A 80 -3.77 10.76 -0.56
N MET A 81 -3.60 9.44 -0.44
CA MET A 81 -3.75 8.74 0.84
C MET A 81 -2.75 9.24 1.89
N LEU A 82 -1.49 9.48 1.50
CA LEU A 82 -0.50 10.07 2.41
C LEU A 82 -0.90 11.48 2.84
N LEU A 83 -1.53 12.25 1.95
CA LEU A 83 -2.02 13.60 2.21
C LEU A 83 -3.36 13.66 2.95
N GLY A 84 -4.02 12.52 3.20
CA GLY A 84 -5.27 12.41 3.96
C GLY A 84 -6.54 12.35 3.10
N HIS A 85 -6.38 12.22 1.79
CA HIS A 85 -7.48 12.10 0.83
C HIS A 85 -7.75 10.63 0.46
N ALA A 86 -8.97 10.36 -0.01
CA ALA A 86 -9.27 9.04 -0.53
C ALA A 86 -8.59 8.80 -1.90
N CYS A 87 -8.25 7.54 -2.18
CA CYS A 87 -7.53 7.13 -3.38
C CYS A 87 -8.22 7.57 -4.70
N GLY A 88 -9.54 7.43 -4.76
CA GLY A 88 -10.43 7.74 -5.87
C GLY A 88 -11.01 9.16 -5.83
N GLU A 89 -10.62 9.98 -4.86
CA GLU A 89 -11.07 11.36 -4.71
C GLU A 89 -10.50 12.22 -5.83
N ASP A 90 -11.35 13.06 -6.41
CA ASP A 90 -10.99 13.97 -7.51
C ASP A 90 -10.53 15.31 -6.96
N VAL A 91 -9.44 15.25 -6.20
CA VAL A 91 -8.76 16.42 -5.67
C VAL A 91 -7.53 16.74 -6.52
N PRO A 92 -7.28 18.02 -6.81
CA PRO A 92 -6.02 18.43 -7.40
C PRO A 92 -4.87 18.14 -6.42
N LEU A 93 -3.72 17.74 -6.96
CA LEU A 93 -2.47 17.68 -6.21
C LEU A 93 -1.63 18.89 -6.63
N PRO A 94 -1.55 19.95 -5.80
CA PRO A 94 -0.62 21.07 -6.00
C PRO A 94 0.82 20.63 -6.24
N GLY A 95 1.65 21.47 -6.87
CA GLY A 95 3.00 21.11 -7.30
C GLY A 95 3.94 20.62 -6.19
N ASP A 96 3.70 20.99 -4.94
CA ASP A 96 4.46 20.59 -3.75
C ASP A 96 3.91 19.33 -3.06
N SER A 97 2.76 18.79 -3.51
CA SER A 97 2.08 17.62 -2.91
C SER A 97 2.99 16.40 -2.77
N ILE A 98 3.87 16.17 -3.73
CA ILE A 98 4.80 15.03 -3.68
C ILE A 98 5.84 15.24 -2.58
N GLN A 99 6.34 16.46 -2.40
CA GLN A 99 7.28 16.76 -1.32
C GLN A 99 6.60 16.61 0.04
N GLN A 100 5.37 17.10 0.18
CA GLN A 100 4.59 16.92 1.40
C GLN A 100 4.32 15.43 1.71
N ALA A 101 3.95 14.63 0.71
CA ALA A 101 3.74 13.19 0.87
C ALA A 101 5.04 12.47 1.28
N VAL A 102 6.18 12.82 0.68
CA VAL A 102 7.50 12.31 1.07
C VAL A 102 7.85 12.72 2.50
N GLN A 103 7.53 13.96 2.90
CA GLN A 103 7.78 14.42 4.25
C GLN A 103 6.97 13.63 5.29
N ARG A 104 5.68 13.36 5.03
CA ARG A 104 4.86 12.51 5.90
C ARG A 104 5.42 11.09 6.06
N LEU A 105 5.97 10.50 4.99
CA LEU A 105 6.65 9.20 5.08
C LEU A 105 7.87 9.26 6.01
N ARG A 106 8.60 10.38 6.03
CA ARG A 106 9.80 10.55 6.88
C ARG A 106 9.44 10.84 8.33
N GLU A 107 8.43 11.67 8.55
CA GLU A 107 8.11 12.21 9.86
C GLU A 107 7.13 11.35 10.66
N TRP A 108 6.17 10.67 10.02
CA TRP A 108 5.04 10.03 10.71
C TRP A 108 5.06 8.51 10.65
N PHE A 109 5.78 7.93 9.68
CA PHE A 109 5.87 6.48 9.55
C PHE A 109 7.05 5.93 10.33
N ALA A 110 6.78 4.96 11.20
CA ALA A 110 7.78 4.11 11.84
C ALA A 110 8.44 3.15 10.83
N PHE A 111 7.65 2.67 9.85
CA PHE A 111 8.12 1.76 8.82
C PHE A 111 7.39 1.98 7.49
N VAL A 112 8.14 1.94 6.39
CA VAL A 112 7.58 1.95 5.02
C VAL A 112 8.32 0.90 4.20
N GLY A 113 7.60 -0.11 3.74
CA GLY A 113 8.15 -1.13 2.84
C GLY A 113 7.65 -0.97 1.40
N VAL A 114 8.09 -1.89 0.54
CA VAL A 114 7.74 -1.92 -0.89
C VAL A 114 7.06 -3.25 -1.20
N ALA A 115 5.86 -3.18 -1.78
CA ALA A 115 5.03 -4.35 -2.06
C ALA A 115 5.67 -5.32 -3.06
N GLU A 116 6.46 -4.84 -4.02
CA GLU A 116 7.24 -5.70 -4.93
C GLU A 116 8.33 -6.52 -4.21
N CYS A 117 8.77 -6.06 -3.04
CA CYS A 117 9.74 -6.71 -2.18
C CYS A 117 9.06 -7.16 -0.87
N PHE A 118 7.88 -7.76 -0.95
CA PHE A 118 7.01 -8.03 0.21
C PHE A 118 7.73 -8.84 1.29
N THR A 119 8.31 -10.00 0.96
CA THR A 119 9.01 -10.86 1.93
C THR A 119 10.15 -10.10 2.61
N ALA A 120 10.94 -9.33 1.84
CA ALA A 120 12.00 -8.50 2.39
C ALA A 120 11.45 -7.37 3.29
N SER A 121 10.31 -6.78 2.92
CA SER A 121 9.64 -5.74 3.70
C SER A 121 9.08 -6.29 5.01
N VAL A 122 8.50 -7.49 5.00
CA VAL A 122 8.04 -8.20 6.22
C VAL A 122 9.21 -8.49 7.14
N CYS A 123 10.31 -9.05 6.62
CA CYS A 123 11.51 -9.28 7.43
C CYS A 123 12.10 -7.98 7.98
N ALA A 124 12.14 -6.90 7.18
CA ALA A 124 12.64 -5.60 7.60
C ALA A 124 11.75 -4.97 8.68
N PHE A 125 10.43 -5.10 8.57
CA PHE A 125 9.46 -4.65 9.57
C PHE A 125 9.74 -5.31 10.92
N HIS A 126 9.78 -6.65 10.97
CA HIS A 126 10.04 -7.41 12.20
C HIS A 126 11.44 -7.13 12.76
N ARG A 127 12.45 -6.95 11.90
CA ARG A 127 13.80 -6.58 12.34
C ARG A 127 13.85 -5.16 12.93
N GLN A 128 13.08 -4.20 12.41
CA GLN A 128 13.12 -2.81 12.84
C GLN A 128 12.24 -2.54 14.06
N LEU A 129 11.08 -3.20 14.15
CA LEU A 129 10.07 -2.94 15.18
C LEU A 129 9.94 -4.06 16.21
N GLY A 130 10.76 -5.12 16.08
CA GLY A 130 10.71 -6.30 16.94
C GLY A 130 9.79 -7.39 16.41
N GLY A 131 9.96 -8.60 16.94
CA GLY A 131 9.22 -9.80 16.53
C GLY A 131 9.94 -10.66 15.49
N ALA A 132 9.30 -11.77 15.13
CA ALA A 132 9.78 -12.70 14.10
C ALA A 132 8.66 -12.96 13.07
N PRO A 133 8.99 -12.99 11.77
CA PRO A 133 7.99 -13.17 10.72
C PRO A 133 7.44 -14.59 10.71
N ALA A 134 6.12 -14.72 10.83
CA ALA A 134 5.42 -15.98 10.64
C ALA A 134 5.37 -16.38 9.16
N GLU A 135 5.22 -17.67 8.87
CA GLU A 135 5.13 -18.17 7.49
C GLU A 135 3.93 -17.58 6.73
N VAL A 136 2.80 -17.42 7.41
CA VAL A 136 1.59 -16.82 6.80
C VAL A 136 1.82 -15.39 6.31
N GLU A 137 2.71 -14.63 6.96
CA GLU A 137 3.05 -13.26 6.56
C GLU A 137 3.90 -13.19 5.29
N ARG A 138 4.47 -14.32 4.83
CA ARG A 138 5.27 -14.37 3.59
C ARG A 138 4.42 -14.57 2.33
N GLN A 139 3.11 -14.81 2.49
CA GLN A 139 2.23 -15.16 1.38
C GLN A 139 1.84 -13.93 0.54
N HIS A 140 2.17 -13.95 -0.75
CA HIS A 140 1.73 -12.94 -1.70
C HIS A 140 0.32 -13.23 -2.21
N VAL A 141 -0.67 -12.48 -1.73
CA VAL A 141 -2.07 -12.62 -2.19
C VAL A 141 -2.31 -12.11 -3.62
N ARG A 142 -1.39 -11.29 -4.16
CA ARG A 142 -1.46 -10.75 -5.54
C ARG A 142 -0.05 -10.53 -6.08
N GLN A 143 0.34 -11.29 -7.10
CA GLN A 143 1.60 -11.04 -7.79
C GLN A 143 1.48 -9.80 -8.69
N GLY A 144 2.51 -8.96 -8.72
CA GLY A 144 2.66 -7.94 -9.76
C GLY A 144 3.11 -8.58 -11.07
N VAL A 145 2.86 -7.90 -12.18
CA VAL A 145 3.47 -8.29 -13.46
C VAL A 145 4.97 -8.04 -13.30
N ARG A 146 5.80 -9.11 -13.31
CA ARG A 146 7.26 -8.96 -13.30
C ARG A 146 7.66 -7.99 -14.41
N ARG A 147 8.57 -7.05 -14.13
CA ARG A 147 9.06 -6.09 -15.14
C ARG A 147 9.38 -6.85 -16.43
N VAL A 148 8.84 -6.36 -17.54
CA VAL A 148 9.35 -6.69 -18.88
C VAL A 148 10.85 -6.44 -18.81
N GLN A 149 11.65 -7.47 -19.12
CA GLN A 149 13.10 -7.34 -19.22
C GLN A 149 13.39 -6.24 -20.27
N PRO A 150 14.44 -5.42 -20.08
CA PRO A 150 14.87 -4.54 -21.16
C PRO A 150 15.19 -5.43 -22.35
N VAL A 151 14.55 -5.16 -23.48
CA VAL A 151 15.00 -5.72 -24.76
C VAL A 151 16.41 -5.20 -24.96
N ALA A 152 17.36 -6.12 -25.02
CA ALA A 152 18.76 -5.86 -25.31
C ALA A 152 18.94 -5.27 -26.70
#